data_AF-A0A453P5X5-F1
#
_entry.id   AF-A0A453P5X5-F1
#
_cell.length_a   1.000
_cell.length_b   1.000
_cell.length_c   1.000
_cell.angle_alpha   90.00
_cell.angle_beta   90.00
_cell.angle_gamma   90.00
#
_symmetry.space_group_name_H-M   'P 1'
#
loop_
_entity.id
_entity.type
_entity.pdbx_description
1 polymer ?
#
loop_
_entity_poly.entity_id
_entity_poly.type
_entity_poly.pdbx_seq_one_letter_code
_entity_poly.pdbx_strand_id
1 'polypeptide(L)' 'GIDIQAVNVVINFDFPKSSETYLHRVGRSGRFGHLGLAVNLITYEDRFNL' A
#
# COMPACT_ATOMS: atom_id res chain seq x y z
N GLY A 1 -1.93 3.66 13.18
CA GLY A 1 -1.16 3.02 12.10
C GLY A 1 0.26 2.78 12.57
N ILE A 2 0.87 1.69 12.15
CA ILE A 2 2.23 1.31 12.55
C ILE A 2 3.23 2.28 11.90
N ASP A 3 4.20 2.80 12.67
CA ASP A 3 5.23 3.72 12.19
C ASP A 3 6.59 3.06 12.37
N ILE A 4 7.12 2.52 11.27
CA ILE A 4 8.43 1.87 11.24
C ILE A 4 9.22 2.59 10.14
N GLN A 5 10.23 3.35 10.55
CA GLN A 5 11.01 4.21 9.65
C GLN A 5 11.75 3.43 8.53
N ALA A 6 11.96 2.13 8.71
CA ALA A 6 12.66 1.27 7.76
C ALA A 6 11.76 0.60 6.70
N VAL A 7 10.45 0.88 6.66
CA VAL A 7 9.55 0.25 5.68
C VAL A 7 9.76 0.89 4.30
N ASN A 8 10.47 0.18 3.43
CA ASN A 8 10.70 0.56 2.04
C ASN A 8 9.77 -0.17 1.05
N VAL A 9 9.16 -1.29 1.46
CA VAL A 9 8.24 -2.07 0.63
C VAL A 9 6.94 -2.35 1.39
N VAL A 10 5.81 -2.10 0.73
CA VAL A 10 4.47 -2.46 1.21
C VAL A 10 3.86 -3.45 0.22
N ILE A 11 3.41 -4.60 0.72
CA ILE A 11 2.70 -5.61 -0.10
C ILE A 11 1.26 -5.69 0.38
N ASN A 12 0.31 -5.29 -0.46
CA ASN A 12 -1.10 -5.56 -0.25
C ASN A 12 -1.40 -6.97 -0.77
N PHE A 13 -1.40 -7.94 0.15
CA PHE A 13 -1.80 -9.31 -0.16
C PHE A 13 -3.27 -9.39 -0.61
N ASP A 14 -4.14 -8.66 0.11
CA ASP A 14 -5.52 -8.41 -0.29
C ASP A 14 -5.69 -6.93 -0.69
N PHE A 15 -6.28 -6.69 -1.85
CA PHE A 15 -6.48 -5.35 -2.35
C PHE A 15 -7.55 -4.60 -1.53
N PRO A 16 -7.25 -3.38 -1.04
CA PRO A 16 -8.19 -2.60 -0.25
C PRO A 16 -9.43 -2.19 -1.05
N LYS A 17 -10.60 -2.18 -0.39
CA LYS A 17 -11.89 -1.82 -1.00
C LYS A 17 -12.17 -0.31 -1.01
N SER A 18 -11.28 0.51 -0.44
CA SER A 18 -11.39 1.97 -0.48
C SER A 18 -10.04 2.64 -0.71
N SER A 19 -10.07 3.76 -1.44
CA SER A 19 -8.89 4.58 -1.74
C SER A 19 -8.24 5.17 -0.50
N GLU A 20 -9.03 5.54 0.51
CA GLU A 20 -8.53 6.00 1.81
C GLU A 20 -7.70 4.92 2.51
N THR A 21 -8.21 3.68 2.54
CA THR A 21 -7.48 2.55 3.12
C THR A 21 -6.18 2.28 2.34
N TYR A 22 -6.24 2.33 1.01
CA TYR A 22 -5.05 2.19 0.16
C TYR A 22 -3.99 3.23 0.51
N LEU A 23 -4.37 4.51 0.57
CA LEU A 23 -3.48 5.63 0.88
C LEU A 23 -2.82 5.47 2.25
N HIS A 24 -3.59 5.07 3.27
CA HIS A 24 -3.05 4.83 4.62
C HIS A 24 -2.07 3.67 4.71
N ARG A 25 -2.20 2.65 3.85
CA ARG A 25 -1.27 1.51 3.76
C ARG A 25 0.00 1.89 3.01
N VAL A 26 -0.10 2.43 1.79
CA VAL A 26 1.08 2.72 0.95
C VAL A 26 1.88 3.92 1.46
N GLY A 27 1.21 4.88 2.12
CA GLY A 27 1.84 6.04 2.78
C GLY A 27 2.72 5.68 3.98
N ARG A 28 2.87 4.38 4.31
CA ARG A 28 3.85 3.85 5.26
C ARG A 28 5.24 3.67 4.66
N SER A 29 5.35 3.62 3.33
CA SER A 29 6.61 3.58 2.61
C SER A 29 7.00 4.95 2.06
N GLY A 30 8.28 5.15 1.76
CA GLY A 30 8.75 6.30 0.97
C GLY A 30 8.70 7.67 1.67
N ARG A 31 8.89 7.71 2.99
CA ARG A 31 8.97 8.97 3.74
C ARG A 31 10.40 9.56 3.72
N PHE A 32 10.51 10.88 3.79
CA PHE A 32 11.78 11.62 3.90
C PHE A 32 12.79 11.38 2.75
N GLY A 33 12.30 11.38 1.51
CA GLY A 33 13.18 11.29 0.32
C GLY A 33 13.64 9.86 -0.02
N HIS A 34 13.20 8.85 0.73
CA HIS A 34 13.45 7.45 0.39
C HIS A 34 12.45 6.97 -0.67
N LEU A 35 12.91 6.15 -1.61
CA LEU A 35 12.02 5.49 -2.58
C LEU A 35 11.28 4.34 -1.89
N GLY A 36 9.95 4.39 -1.92
CA GLY A 36 9.07 3.31 -1.47
C GLY A 36 8.52 2.52 -2.64
N LEU A 37 8.32 1.21 -2.46
CA LEU A 37 7.64 0.33 -3.41
C LEU A 37 6.34 -0.19 -2.81
N ALA A 38 5.25 -0.09 -3.56
CA ALA A 38 3.99 -0.74 -3.23
C ALA A 38 3.67 -1.80 -4.26
N VAL A 39 3.44 -3.04 -3.81
CA VAL A 39 3.02 -4.17 -4.65
C VAL A 39 1.61 -4.58 -4.25
N ASN A 40 0.72 -4.70 -5.22
CA ASN A 40 -0.66 -5.12 -5.01
C ASN A 40 -0.89 -6.46 -5.69
N LEU A 41 -1.39 -7.45 -4.95
CA LEU A 41 -1.91 -8.67 -5.55
C LEU A 41 -3.38 -8.41 -5.89
N ILE A 42 -3.72 -8.52 -7.17
CA ILE A 42 -5.04 -8.16 -7.70
C ILE A 42 -5.71 -9.43 -8.19
N THR A 43 -6.88 -9.74 -7.62
CA THR A 43 -7.75 -10.79 -8.13
C THR A 43 -8.73 -10.23 -9.17
N TYR A 44 -9.51 -11.11 -9.81
CA TYR A 44 -10.56 -10.67 -10.74
C TYR A 44 -11.62 -9.77 -10.05
N GLU A 45 -11.97 -10.08 -8.80
CA GLU A 45 -12.97 -9.35 -8.03
C GLU A 45 -12.52 -7.94 -7.63
N ASP A 46 -11.21 -7.72 -7.56
CA ASP A 46 -10.64 -6.43 -7.17
C ASP A 46 -10.67 -5.40 -8.31
N ARG A 47 -10.96 -5.82 -9.54
CA ARG A 47 -10.93 -4.94 -10.72
C ARG A 47 -11.88 -3.75 -10.63
N PHE A 48 -12.97 -3.87 -9.88
CA PHE A 48 -13.93 -2.79 -9.67
C PHE A 48 -13.50 -1.79 -8.59
N ASN A 49 -12.45 -2.11 -7.82
CA ASN A 49 -11.92 -1.27 -6.74
C ASN A 49 -10.63 -0.53 -7.13
N LEU A 50 -10.04 -0.85 -8.30
CA LEU A 50 -8.89 -0.14 -8.88
C LEU A 50 -9.25 1.30 -9.21
#